data_AF-A0AA39I6K7-F1
#
_entry.id   AF-A0AA39I6K7-F1
#
_cell.length_a   1.000
_cell.length_b   1.000
_cell.length_c   1.000
_cell.angle_alpha   90.00
_cell.angle_beta   90.00
_cell.angle_gamma   90.00
#
_symmetry.space_group_name_H-M   'P 1'
#
loop_
_entity.id
_entity.type
_entity.pdbx_description
1 polymer ?
#
loop_
_entity_poly.entity_id
_entity_poly.type
_entity_poly.pdbx_seq_one_letter_code
_entity_poly.pdbx_strand_id
1 'polypeptide(L)'
;MTQFLPENLLALFAPRPPLEFKFPVDELIVDRKRPPMDGLAAYVQHFEEASATPAKAKVETKEERKIRKRQDKQELMAYKIEQGIALWNANENSNATTDPYRTLFVGRISYETTESKLRREFEVYGKISKIVMVQDKEGKPRGYAFIEYSHKSEMSAAYKKADGIKIDGRRVVVDYERGRTQKNWLPRRLGGGKGDTRRTRESRAVIEAREVENGFSSSRDRGNEDRGRDRGRDDHGNRGYSGRSERRDLDLIVIRVTAIAAVRTVIATTEATETATTIEGTATEIEVIATNGKCCLNVLVVQYVIVIQWLQTATNSACST
;
A
#
# COMPACT_ATOMS: atom_id res chain seq x y z
N MET A 1 23.74 45.55 -22.99
CA MET A 1 24.51 46.06 -21.82
C MET A 1 25.90 46.62 -22.22
N THR A 2 26.10 47.09 -23.45
CA THR A 2 27.37 47.72 -23.91
C THR A 2 27.23 49.21 -24.23
N GLN A 3 26.02 49.77 -24.06
CA GLN A 3 25.63 51.10 -24.55
C GLN A 3 26.27 52.27 -23.81
N PHE A 4 26.69 52.10 -22.55
CA PHE A 4 27.27 53.17 -21.72
C PHE A 4 28.71 52.85 -21.28
N LEU A 5 29.44 52.07 -22.08
CA LEU A 5 30.85 51.81 -21.83
C LEU A 5 31.71 52.99 -22.32
N PRO A 6 32.85 53.26 -21.66
CA PRO A 6 33.79 54.26 -22.15
C PRO A 6 34.28 53.90 -23.56
N GLU A 7 34.58 54.92 -24.36
CA GLU A 7 34.79 54.84 -25.82
C GLU A 7 35.86 53.79 -26.21
N ASN A 8 36.93 53.67 -25.43
CA ASN A 8 38.00 52.68 -25.63
C ASN A 8 37.50 51.23 -25.59
N LEU A 9 36.49 50.94 -24.75
CA LEU A 9 35.87 49.61 -24.66
C LEU A 9 34.73 49.45 -25.69
N LEU A 10 34.04 50.54 -26.03
CA LEU A 10 33.02 50.53 -27.08
C LEU A 10 33.62 50.20 -28.45
N ALA A 11 34.84 50.66 -28.73
CA ALA A 11 35.60 50.36 -29.94
C ALA A 11 35.84 48.84 -30.17
N LEU A 12 35.91 48.04 -29.10
CA LEU A 12 36.07 46.57 -29.21
C LEU A 12 34.82 45.89 -29.78
N PHE A 13 33.66 46.53 -29.66
CA PHE A 13 32.38 46.03 -30.19
C PHE A 13 32.03 46.63 -31.55
N ALA A 14 33.03 47.17 -32.27
CA ALA A 14 32.84 47.59 -33.65
C ALA A 14 32.31 46.40 -34.49
N PRO A 15 31.22 46.59 -35.25
CA PRO A 15 30.69 45.51 -36.08
C PRO A 15 31.74 45.13 -37.13
N ARG A 16 31.75 43.85 -37.51
CA ARG A 16 32.51 43.41 -38.68
C ARG A 16 31.99 44.13 -39.93
N PRO A 17 32.84 44.33 -40.96
CA PRO A 17 32.36 44.82 -42.24
C PRO A 17 31.21 43.94 -42.75
N PRO A 18 30.27 44.50 -43.51
CA PRO A 18 29.15 43.74 -44.05
C PRO A 18 29.68 42.56 -44.87
N LEU A 19 29.05 41.40 -44.68
CA LEU A 19 29.42 40.21 -45.44
C LEU A 19 29.16 40.45 -46.92
N GLU A 20 30.07 39.99 -47.77
CA GLU A 20 29.86 39.98 -49.21
C GLU A 20 28.67 39.06 -49.53
N PHE A 21 27.68 39.60 -50.24
CA PHE A 21 26.53 38.82 -50.65
C PHE A 21 26.91 37.81 -51.73
N LYS A 22 26.61 36.53 -51.46
CA LYS A 22 26.67 35.45 -52.45
C LYS A 22 25.29 34.83 -52.56
N PHE A 23 24.92 34.46 -53.78
CA PHE A 23 23.67 33.74 -54.00
C PHE A 23 23.69 32.40 -53.26
N PRO A 24 22.55 31.98 -52.66
CA PRO A 24 22.46 30.68 -52.01
C PRO A 24 22.70 29.55 -53.03
N VAL A 25 23.45 28.52 -52.63
CA VAL A 25 23.73 27.35 -53.49
C VAL A 25 22.47 26.52 -53.71
N ASP A 26 21.63 26.42 -52.68
CA ASP A 26 20.37 25.69 -52.75
C ASP A 26 19.27 26.54 -53.41
N GLU A 27 18.43 25.88 -54.19
CA GLU A 27 17.17 26.45 -54.64
C GLU A 27 16.29 26.87 -53.45
N LEU A 28 15.55 27.97 -53.65
CA LEU A 28 14.56 28.43 -52.69
C LEU A 28 13.49 27.35 -52.52
N ILE A 29 12.89 27.28 -51.33
CA ILE A 29 11.87 26.28 -51.00
C ILE A 29 10.70 26.25 -52.01
N VAL A 30 10.43 27.39 -52.66
CA VAL A 30 9.40 27.56 -53.69
C VAL A 30 9.80 26.90 -55.02
N ASP A 31 11.08 26.93 -55.35
CA ASP A 31 11.62 26.40 -56.61
C ASP A 31 11.98 24.91 -56.50
N ARG A 32 12.18 24.42 -55.27
CA ARG A 32 12.45 23.00 -54.97
C ARG A 32 11.30 22.13 -55.46
N LYS A 33 11.53 21.40 -56.54
CA LYS A 33 10.61 20.36 -57.01
C LYS A 33 10.56 19.23 -55.97
N ARG A 34 9.40 19.00 -55.37
CA ARG A 34 9.17 17.86 -54.48
C ARG A 34 9.23 16.57 -55.30
N PRO A 35 9.75 15.46 -54.74
CA PRO A 35 9.67 14.17 -55.40
C PRO A 35 8.19 13.82 -55.68
N PRO A 36 7.89 13.19 -56.82
CA PRO A 36 6.53 12.76 -57.12
C PRO A 36 6.06 11.75 -56.07
N MET A 37 4.89 12.00 -55.47
CA MET A 37 4.27 11.07 -54.53
C MET A 37 3.56 9.98 -55.33
N ASP A 38 3.78 8.72 -54.96
CA ASP A 38 3.07 7.60 -55.59
C ASP A 38 1.65 7.46 -54.99
N GLY A 39 0.74 6.88 -55.77
CA GLY A 39 -0.63 6.61 -55.35
C GLY A 39 -0.72 5.40 -54.42
N LEU A 40 -1.66 5.42 -53.49
CA LEU A 40 -1.95 4.26 -52.61
C LEU A 40 -2.42 3.02 -53.39
N ALA A 41 -2.84 3.19 -54.65
CA ALA A 41 -3.29 2.11 -55.53
C ALA A 41 -2.20 1.06 -55.81
N ALA A 42 -0.92 1.48 -55.85
CA ALA A 42 0.22 0.58 -56.05
C ALA A 42 0.37 -0.44 -54.90
N TYR A 43 -0.15 -0.10 -53.71
CA TYR A 43 0.02 -0.90 -52.50
C TYR A 43 -1.16 -1.80 -52.17
N VAL A 44 -2.19 -1.85 -53.04
CA VAL A 44 -3.40 -2.64 -52.81
C VAL A 44 -3.06 -4.14 -52.68
N GLN A 45 -2.01 -4.60 -53.36
CA GLN A 45 -1.53 -5.99 -53.33
C GLN A 45 -0.85 -6.37 -52.00
N HIS A 46 -0.45 -5.38 -51.19
CA HIS A 46 0.20 -5.61 -49.89
C HIS A 46 -0.80 -5.71 -48.73
N PHE A 47 -2.09 -5.44 -48.94
CA PHE A 47 -3.07 -5.67 -47.89
C PHE A 47 -3.30 -7.16 -47.75
N GLU A 48 -3.06 -7.67 -46.54
CA GLU A 48 -3.37 -9.05 -46.18
C GLU A 48 -4.87 -9.31 -46.36
N GLU A 49 -5.21 -10.54 -46.76
CA GLU A 49 -6.60 -10.97 -46.87
C GLU A 49 -7.30 -10.85 -45.50
N ALA A 50 -8.60 -10.51 -45.48
CA ALA A 50 -9.34 -10.24 -44.24
C ALA A 50 -9.29 -11.39 -43.21
N SER A 51 -8.97 -12.61 -43.65
CA SER A 51 -8.77 -13.81 -42.83
C SER A 51 -7.46 -13.81 -42.03
N ALA A 52 -6.41 -13.14 -42.52
CA ALA A 52 -5.10 -13.05 -41.89
C ALA A 52 -5.00 -11.92 -40.85
N THR A 53 -6.01 -11.04 -40.79
CA THR A 53 -6.04 -9.97 -39.79
C THR A 53 -6.22 -10.57 -38.39
N PRO A 54 -5.27 -10.37 -37.45
CA PRO A 54 -5.43 -10.86 -36.09
C PRO A 54 -6.67 -10.23 -35.45
N ALA A 55 -7.40 -11.02 -34.67
CA ALA A 55 -8.55 -10.52 -33.94
C ALA A 55 -8.15 -9.28 -33.10
N LYS A 56 -8.99 -8.24 -33.14
CA LYS A 56 -8.74 -7.00 -32.38
C LYS A 56 -8.47 -7.34 -30.92
N ALA A 57 -7.35 -6.84 -30.39
CA ALA A 57 -7.04 -7.02 -28.98
C ALA A 57 -8.20 -6.47 -28.13
N LYS A 58 -8.78 -7.33 -27.27
CA LYS A 58 -9.82 -6.91 -26.34
C LYS A 58 -9.19 -5.96 -25.31
N VAL A 59 -9.40 -4.66 -25.48
CA VAL A 59 -8.99 -3.64 -24.52
C VAL A 59 -10.04 -3.59 -23.41
N GLU A 60 -9.59 -3.60 -22.16
CA GLU A 60 -10.49 -3.50 -20.99
C GLU A 60 -11.39 -2.26 -21.11
N THR A 61 -12.68 -2.47 -20.89
CA THR A 61 -13.63 -1.36 -20.75
C THR A 61 -13.34 -0.59 -19.46
N LYS A 62 -13.83 0.65 -19.39
CA LYS A 62 -13.69 1.49 -18.19
C LYS A 62 -14.31 0.85 -16.94
N GLU A 63 -15.39 0.09 -17.11
CA GLU A 63 -16.11 -0.58 -16.03
C GLU A 63 -15.32 -1.77 -15.49
N GLU A 64 -14.81 -2.63 -16.37
CA GLU A 64 -13.92 -3.74 -16.00
C GLU A 64 -12.69 -3.24 -15.25
N ARG A 65 -12.08 -2.14 -15.73
CA ARG A 65 -10.95 -1.50 -15.03
C ARG A 65 -11.33 -0.98 -13.64
N LYS A 66 -12.56 -0.49 -13.45
CA LYS A 66 -13.05 -0.02 -12.13
C LYS A 66 -13.28 -1.21 -11.19
N ILE A 67 -13.84 -2.30 -11.69
CA ILE A 67 -14.07 -3.54 -10.94
C ILE A 67 -12.74 -4.14 -10.49
N ARG A 68 -11.76 -4.26 -11.40
CA ARG A 68 -10.42 -4.76 -11.08
C ARG A 68 -9.75 -3.93 -9.98
N LYS A 69 -9.68 -2.61 -10.15
CA LYS A 69 -9.12 -1.71 -9.12
C LYS A 69 -9.82 -1.83 -7.76
N ARG A 70 -11.13 -2.14 -7.75
CA ARG A 70 -11.89 -2.35 -6.52
C ARG A 70 -11.52 -3.66 -5.84
N GLN A 71 -11.36 -4.73 -6.62
CA GLN A 71 -10.90 -6.04 -6.15
C GLN A 71 -9.46 -5.94 -5.62
N ASP A 72 -8.53 -5.38 -6.40
CA ASP A 72 -7.13 -5.15 -5.99
C ASP A 72 -7.05 -4.40 -4.65
N LYS A 73 -7.91 -3.37 -4.48
CA LYS A 73 -7.97 -2.58 -3.24
C LYS A 73 -8.56 -3.38 -2.08
N GLN A 74 -9.54 -4.23 -2.33
CA GLN A 74 -10.14 -5.11 -1.31
C GLN A 74 -9.13 -6.17 -0.85
N GLU A 75 -8.43 -6.80 -1.79
CA GLU A 75 -7.36 -7.77 -1.51
C GLU A 75 -6.21 -7.13 -0.74
N LEU A 76 -5.74 -5.95 -1.17
CA LEU A 76 -4.69 -5.22 -0.44
C LEU A 76 -5.14 -4.86 0.99
N MET A 77 -6.41 -4.48 1.18
CA MET A 77 -6.96 -4.22 2.52
C MET A 77 -7.05 -5.51 3.35
N ALA A 78 -7.51 -6.62 2.75
CA ALA A 78 -7.59 -7.92 3.41
C ALA A 78 -6.20 -8.38 3.87
N TYR A 79 -5.21 -8.33 2.99
CA TYR A 79 -3.82 -8.64 3.30
C TYR A 79 -3.27 -7.79 4.45
N LYS A 80 -3.52 -6.47 4.44
CA LYS A 80 -3.12 -5.59 5.56
C LYS A 80 -3.82 -5.93 6.87
N ILE A 81 -5.08 -6.36 6.82
CA ILE A 81 -5.81 -6.80 8.01
C ILE A 81 -5.20 -8.11 8.52
N GLU A 82 -4.94 -9.09 7.64
CA GLU A 82 -4.31 -10.38 8.00
C GLU A 82 -2.93 -10.18 8.63
N GLN A 83 -2.06 -9.38 8.02
CA GLN A 83 -0.78 -9.00 8.61
C GLN A 83 -0.96 -8.32 9.97
N GLY A 84 -1.95 -7.43 10.07
CA GLY A 84 -2.26 -6.73 11.31
C GLY A 84 -2.77 -7.65 12.41
N ILE A 85 -3.49 -8.74 12.07
CA ILE A 85 -3.94 -9.78 13.00
C ILE A 85 -2.74 -10.61 13.46
N ALA A 86 -1.87 -11.03 12.53
CA ALA A 86 -0.67 -11.80 12.86
C ALA A 86 0.28 -11.06 13.81
N LEU A 87 0.39 -9.73 13.69
CA LEU A 87 1.22 -8.88 14.54
C LEU A 87 0.52 -8.39 15.81
N TRP A 88 -0.76 -8.70 16.02
CA TRP A 88 -1.51 -8.12 17.12
C TRP A 88 -1.46 -8.98 18.38
N ASN A 89 -0.76 -8.48 19.39
CA ASN A 89 -0.78 -9.01 20.75
C ASN A 89 -1.34 -7.98 21.73
N ALA A 90 -2.38 -8.33 22.49
CA ALA A 90 -3.01 -7.43 23.46
C ALA A 90 -2.16 -7.22 24.73
N ASN A 91 -1.34 -8.20 25.10
CA ASN A 91 -0.60 -8.24 26.36
C ASN A 91 0.73 -7.44 26.33
N GLU A 92 1.29 -7.19 25.15
CA GLU A 92 2.61 -6.54 24.99
C GLU A 92 2.58 -5.00 25.12
N ASN A 93 1.43 -4.42 25.45
CA ASN A 93 1.28 -2.97 25.54
C ASN A 93 1.80 -2.43 26.88
N SER A 94 2.88 -1.64 26.87
CA SER A 94 3.47 -1.03 28.08
C SER A 94 2.51 -0.09 28.83
N ASN A 95 1.64 0.60 28.10
CA ASN A 95 0.62 1.50 28.66
C ASN A 95 -0.62 0.77 29.16
N ALA A 96 -0.67 -0.57 29.10
CA ALA A 96 -1.81 -1.32 29.58
C ALA A 96 -1.94 -1.24 31.11
N THR A 97 -3.11 -1.64 31.57
CA THR A 97 -3.44 -1.72 32.98
C THR A 97 -3.05 -3.07 33.57
N THR A 98 -2.98 -3.21 34.90
CA THR A 98 -2.48 -4.45 35.52
C THR A 98 -3.46 -5.62 35.35
N ASP A 99 -4.70 -5.49 35.85
CA ASP A 99 -5.68 -6.59 35.78
C ASP A 99 -6.81 -6.31 34.76
N PRO A 100 -6.96 -7.14 33.70
CA PRO A 100 -8.03 -6.94 32.72
C PRO A 100 -9.44 -7.14 33.30
N TYR A 101 -9.61 -7.95 34.34
CA TYR A 101 -10.91 -8.20 34.97
C TYR A 101 -11.36 -7.09 35.92
N ARG A 102 -10.49 -6.13 36.22
CA ARG A 102 -10.79 -4.92 37.01
C ARG A 102 -10.78 -3.66 36.14
N THR A 103 -10.55 -3.82 34.84
CA THR A 103 -10.43 -2.71 33.90
C THR A 103 -11.74 -2.50 33.14
N LEU A 104 -12.25 -1.28 33.23
CA LEU A 104 -13.42 -0.77 32.52
C LEU A 104 -12.96 -0.01 31.27
N PHE A 105 -13.57 -0.32 30.13
CA PHE A 105 -13.42 0.44 28.90
C PHE A 105 -14.50 1.53 28.83
N VAL A 106 -14.08 2.76 28.58
CA VAL A 106 -15.00 3.89 28.37
C VAL A 106 -14.72 4.49 27.00
N GLY A 107 -15.72 4.51 26.13
CA GLY A 107 -15.63 5.02 24.76
C GLY A 107 -16.59 6.18 24.51
N ARG A 108 -16.41 6.86 23.36
CA ARG A 108 -17.18 8.04 22.94
C ARG A 108 -17.06 9.25 23.88
N ILE A 109 -15.90 9.36 24.54
CA ILE A 109 -15.57 10.48 25.42
C ILE A 109 -15.35 11.74 24.56
N SER A 110 -15.68 12.93 25.09
CA SER A 110 -15.37 14.19 24.44
C SER A 110 -13.86 14.43 24.39
N TYR A 111 -13.33 14.97 23.29
CA TYR A 111 -11.89 15.25 23.15
C TYR A 111 -11.37 16.31 24.12
N GLU A 112 -12.27 17.14 24.65
CA GLU A 112 -11.96 18.18 25.65
C GLU A 112 -11.97 17.66 27.09
N THR A 113 -12.43 16.42 27.30
CA THR A 113 -12.53 15.84 28.65
C THR A 113 -11.14 15.58 29.19
N THR A 114 -10.83 16.11 30.38
CA THR A 114 -9.58 15.84 31.09
C THR A 114 -9.66 14.56 31.92
N GLU A 115 -8.50 13.98 32.25
CA GLU A 115 -8.42 12.79 33.10
C GLU A 115 -9.05 13.05 34.49
N SER A 116 -8.82 14.23 35.07
CA SER A 116 -9.39 14.62 36.37
C SER A 116 -10.92 14.62 36.36
N LYS A 117 -11.53 15.02 35.24
CA LYS A 117 -12.98 15.01 35.09
C LYS A 117 -13.52 13.59 34.97
N LEU A 118 -12.87 12.73 34.19
CA LEU A 118 -13.23 11.31 34.14
C LEU A 118 -13.09 10.65 35.51
N ARG A 119 -12.01 10.95 36.25
CA ARG A 119 -11.83 10.46 37.63
C ARG A 119 -13.03 10.83 38.50
N ARG A 120 -13.42 12.11 38.52
CA ARG A 120 -14.54 12.61 39.34
C ARG A 120 -15.86 11.91 39.04
N GLU A 121 -16.18 11.69 37.76
CA GLU A 121 -17.44 11.03 37.36
C GLU A 121 -17.46 9.53 37.70
N PHE A 122 -16.32 8.85 37.55
CA PHE A 122 -16.25 7.40 37.76
C PHE A 122 -15.90 6.98 39.19
N GLU A 123 -15.36 7.89 40.02
CA GLU A 123 -15.06 7.65 41.43
C GLU A 123 -16.32 7.39 42.29
N VAL A 124 -17.49 7.83 41.80
CA VAL A 124 -18.80 7.56 42.44
C VAL A 124 -19.10 6.06 42.57
N TYR A 125 -18.52 5.22 41.71
CA TYR A 125 -18.79 3.79 41.69
C TYR A 125 -17.78 2.96 42.50
N GLY A 126 -16.63 3.52 42.85
CA GLY A 126 -15.60 2.84 43.63
C GLY A 126 -14.21 3.44 43.46
N LYS A 127 -13.24 2.86 44.17
CA LYS A 127 -11.88 3.40 44.24
C LYS A 127 -11.07 3.07 42.97
N ILE A 128 -10.68 4.11 42.25
CA ILE A 128 -9.89 4.01 41.01
C ILE A 128 -8.39 3.86 41.34
N SER A 129 -7.78 2.78 40.83
CA SER A 129 -6.36 2.49 40.89
C SER A 129 -5.58 3.30 39.84
N LYS A 130 -5.92 3.12 38.56
CA LYS A 130 -5.20 3.73 37.42
C LYS A 130 -6.18 4.14 36.34
N ILE A 131 -5.94 5.29 35.70
CA ILE A 131 -6.65 5.74 34.51
C ILE A 131 -5.63 5.84 33.38
N VAL A 132 -5.97 5.30 32.23
CA VAL A 132 -5.16 5.40 31.01
C VAL A 132 -6.02 5.95 29.89
N MET A 133 -5.81 7.22 29.55
CA MET A 133 -6.42 7.83 28.37
C MET A 133 -5.58 7.54 27.14
N VAL A 134 -6.19 6.97 26.10
CA VAL A 134 -5.43 6.62 24.89
C VAL A 134 -5.35 7.83 23.96
N GLN A 135 -4.12 8.19 23.64
CA GLN A 135 -3.77 9.25 22.70
C GLN A 135 -3.21 8.67 21.41
N ASP A 136 -3.27 9.44 20.34
CA ASP A 136 -2.57 9.15 19.10
C ASP A 136 -1.08 9.46 19.24
N LYS A 137 -0.27 9.07 18.25
CA LYS A 137 1.17 9.39 18.20
C LYS A 137 1.44 10.90 18.21
N GLU A 138 0.48 11.70 17.76
CA GLU A 138 0.50 13.17 17.78
C GLU A 138 0.05 13.77 19.13
N GLY A 139 -0.25 12.95 20.15
CA GLY A 139 -0.74 13.39 21.46
C GLY A 139 -2.23 13.75 21.51
N LYS A 140 -2.94 13.68 20.38
CA LYS A 140 -4.38 13.96 20.33
C LYS A 140 -5.19 12.83 21.01
N PRO A 141 -6.18 13.13 21.86
CA PRO A 141 -6.97 12.10 22.52
C PRO A 141 -7.83 11.32 21.51
N ARG A 142 -7.83 9.99 21.60
CA ARG A 142 -8.64 9.15 20.70
C ARG A 142 -10.12 9.07 21.08
N GLY A 143 -10.49 9.58 22.26
CA GLY A 143 -11.87 9.59 22.77
C GLY A 143 -12.29 8.28 23.45
N TYR A 144 -11.33 7.51 23.98
CA TYR A 144 -11.58 6.37 24.85
C TYR A 144 -10.49 6.24 25.92
N ALA A 145 -10.84 5.60 27.04
CA ALA A 145 -9.97 5.41 28.20
C ALA A 145 -10.20 4.03 28.83
N PHE A 146 -9.19 3.56 29.55
CA PHE A 146 -9.24 2.39 30.41
C PHE A 146 -9.14 2.83 31.87
N ILE A 147 -10.07 2.38 32.71
CA ILE A 147 -10.13 2.72 34.13
C ILE A 147 -10.03 1.42 34.92
N GLU A 148 -8.99 1.27 35.73
CA GLU A 148 -8.86 0.14 36.65
C GLU A 148 -9.32 0.51 38.04
N TYR A 149 -10.19 -0.34 38.57
CA TYR A 149 -10.67 -0.26 39.94
C TYR A 149 -9.83 -1.13 40.86
N SER A 150 -9.92 -0.84 42.16
CA SER A 150 -9.28 -1.65 43.19
C SER A 150 -9.92 -3.05 43.24
N HIS A 151 -11.25 -3.12 43.12
CA HIS A 151 -12.01 -4.36 43.15
C HIS A 151 -12.89 -4.58 41.91
N LYS A 152 -13.09 -5.87 41.56
CA LYS A 152 -13.97 -6.28 40.44
C LYS A 152 -15.44 -5.91 40.68
N SER A 153 -15.89 -5.90 41.93
CA SER A 153 -17.26 -5.53 42.31
C SER A 153 -17.58 -4.07 41.92
N GLU A 154 -16.65 -3.15 42.19
CA GLU A 154 -16.74 -1.72 41.85
C GLU A 154 -16.85 -1.53 40.33
N MET A 155 -15.97 -2.21 39.58
CA MET A 155 -16.00 -2.18 38.11
C MET A 155 -17.33 -2.70 37.56
N SER A 156 -17.86 -3.80 38.12
CA SER A 156 -19.17 -4.36 37.73
C SER A 156 -20.34 -3.40 38.04
N ALA A 157 -20.27 -2.68 39.16
CA ALA A 157 -21.24 -1.64 39.51
C ALA A 157 -21.18 -0.47 38.52
N ALA A 158 -19.97 -0.04 38.15
CA ALA A 158 -19.77 1.00 37.14
C ALA A 158 -20.31 0.56 35.76
N TYR A 159 -20.03 -0.67 35.31
CA TYR A 159 -20.55 -1.19 34.04
C TYR A 159 -22.09 -1.12 33.96
N LYS A 160 -22.80 -1.45 35.05
CA LYS A 160 -24.27 -1.45 35.07
C LYS A 160 -24.89 -0.05 35.09
N LYS A 161 -24.23 0.91 35.76
CA LYS A 161 -24.81 2.24 36.05
C LYS A 161 -24.25 3.36 35.18
N ALA A 162 -23.03 3.22 34.68
CA ALA A 162 -22.31 4.29 33.98
C ALA A 162 -22.55 4.30 32.46
N ASP A 163 -23.14 3.25 31.89
CA ASP A 163 -23.43 3.21 30.46
C ASP A 163 -24.47 4.27 30.06
N GLY A 164 -24.14 5.08 29.04
CA GLY A 164 -25.03 6.11 28.51
C GLY A 164 -25.04 7.45 29.26
N ILE A 165 -24.21 7.63 30.30
CA ILE A 165 -24.05 8.91 31.02
C ILE A 165 -23.56 10.00 30.06
N LYS A 166 -24.02 11.24 30.29
CA LYS A 166 -23.58 12.39 29.52
C LYS A 166 -22.39 13.07 30.20
N ILE A 167 -21.23 13.04 29.56
CA ILE A 167 -20.03 13.79 29.94
C ILE A 167 -19.76 14.80 28.82
N ASP A 168 -19.69 16.09 29.15
CA ASP A 168 -19.41 17.17 28.18
C ASP A 168 -20.34 17.13 26.95
N GLY A 169 -21.63 16.92 27.21
CA GLY A 169 -22.66 16.86 26.18
C GLY A 169 -22.67 15.58 25.33
N ARG A 170 -21.75 14.63 25.57
CA ARG A 170 -21.66 13.36 24.83
C ARG A 170 -22.04 12.18 25.72
N ARG A 171 -22.86 11.26 25.19
CA ARG A 171 -23.18 9.99 25.85
C ARG A 171 -22.01 9.03 25.70
N VAL A 172 -21.41 8.64 26.81
CA VAL A 172 -20.33 7.65 26.84
C VAL A 172 -20.88 6.24 26.70
N VAL A 173 -20.06 5.35 26.15
CA VAL A 173 -20.35 3.91 26.09
C VAL A 173 -19.37 3.22 27.01
N VAL A 174 -19.89 2.37 27.90
CA VAL A 174 -19.09 1.66 28.89
C VAL A 174 -19.10 0.17 28.57
N ASP A 175 -17.93 -0.47 28.61
CA ASP A 175 -17.80 -1.92 28.42
C ASP A 175 -16.69 -2.50 29.31
N TYR A 176 -16.64 -3.82 29.40
CA TYR A 176 -15.48 -4.52 29.96
C TYR A 176 -14.29 -4.44 29.00
N GLU A 177 -13.07 -4.57 29.52
CA GLU A 177 -11.88 -4.69 28.68
C GLU A 177 -11.88 -6.02 27.90
N ARG A 178 -12.35 -6.01 26.66
CA ARG A 178 -12.40 -7.23 25.82
C ARG A 178 -11.04 -7.65 25.25
N GLY A 179 -10.10 -6.71 25.14
CA GLY A 179 -8.79 -6.88 24.51
C GLY A 179 -8.00 -8.07 25.04
N ARG A 180 -7.96 -8.22 26.37
CA ARG A 180 -7.23 -9.28 27.06
C ARG A 180 -8.14 -10.37 27.65
N THR A 181 -9.43 -10.07 27.83
CA THR A 181 -10.39 -11.03 28.43
C THR A 181 -11.01 -11.98 27.40
N GLN A 182 -11.26 -11.54 26.16
CA GLN A 182 -11.94 -12.36 25.15
C GLN A 182 -10.97 -12.90 24.11
N LYS A 183 -10.90 -14.23 23.96
CA LYS A 183 -9.97 -14.92 23.05
C LYS A 183 -10.12 -14.52 21.58
N ASN A 184 -11.35 -14.38 21.09
CA ASN A 184 -11.64 -14.07 19.68
C ASN A 184 -11.89 -12.57 19.45
N TRP A 185 -11.44 -11.71 20.36
CA TRP A 185 -11.65 -10.27 20.22
C TRP A 185 -10.62 -9.66 19.29
N LEU A 186 -11.11 -8.95 18.27
CA LEU A 186 -10.27 -8.16 17.38
C LEU A 186 -10.66 -6.68 17.49
N PRO A 187 -9.70 -5.76 17.53
CA PRO A 187 -9.98 -4.33 17.48
C PRO A 187 -10.53 -3.92 16.10
N ARG A 188 -11.25 -2.79 16.07
CA ARG A 188 -11.91 -2.29 14.84
C ARG A 188 -10.97 -2.05 13.65
N ARG A 189 -9.68 -1.77 13.89
CA ARG A 189 -8.67 -1.61 12.83
C ARG A 189 -8.39 -2.90 12.05
N LEU A 190 -8.72 -4.05 12.64
CA LEU A 190 -8.52 -5.39 12.09
C LEU A 190 -9.85 -6.03 11.65
N GLY A 191 -10.89 -5.23 11.40
CA GLY A 191 -12.18 -5.74 10.94
C GLY A 191 -13.12 -6.25 12.04
N GLY A 192 -12.69 -6.25 13.32
CA GLY A 192 -13.53 -6.60 14.45
C GLY A 192 -14.23 -5.40 15.12
N GLY A 193 -14.31 -5.45 16.45
CA GLY A 193 -14.92 -4.44 17.30
C GLY A 193 -16.41 -4.66 17.53
N LYS A 194 -16.89 -4.27 18.71
CA LYS A 194 -18.30 -4.39 19.11
C LYS A 194 -19.11 -3.20 18.61
N GLY A 195 -20.28 -3.49 18.06
CA GLY A 195 -21.26 -2.52 17.62
C GLY A 195 -20.95 -1.88 16.27
N ASP A 196 -21.98 -1.28 15.68
CA ASP A 196 -21.89 -0.71 14.35
C ASP A 196 -20.91 0.45 14.25
N THR A 197 -20.17 0.45 13.15
CA THR A 197 -19.31 1.59 12.83
C THR A 197 -20.18 2.70 12.25
N ARG A 198 -19.77 3.97 12.40
CA ARG A 198 -20.43 5.07 11.68
C ARG A 198 -20.41 4.86 10.16
N ARG A 199 -19.52 4.01 9.63
CA ARG A 199 -19.46 3.62 8.22
C ARG A 199 -20.47 2.52 7.86
N THR A 200 -21.04 1.80 8.83
CA THR A 200 -22.03 0.74 8.59
C THR A 200 -23.48 1.25 8.66
N ARG A 201 -23.70 2.51 9.09
CA ARG A 201 -25.06 3.09 9.17
C ARG A 201 -25.74 3.20 7.81
N GLU A 202 -24.94 3.23 6.74
CA GLU A 202 -25.41 2.89 5.40
C GLU A 202 -24.64 1.64 5.00
N SER A 203 -25.32 0.51 4.87
CA SER A 203 -24.69 -0.67 4.30
C SER A 203 -24.18 -0.29 2.92
N ARG A 204 -22.96 -0.69 2.57
CA ARG A 204 -22.38 -0.42 1.25
C ARG A 204 -23.31 -0.86 0.12
N ALA A 205 -24.13 -1.88 0.36
CA ALA A 205 -25.21 -2.33 -0.52
C ALA A 205 -26.34 -1.31 -0.71
N VAL A 206 -26.70 -0.51 0.31
CA VAL A 206 -27.70 0.58 0.19
C VAL A 206 -27.13 1.79 -0.55
N ILE A 207 -25.83 2.09 -0.38
CA ILE A 207 -25.14 3.12 -1.18
C ILE A 207 -25.06 2.66 -2.64
N GLU A 208 -24.68 1.40 -2.89
CA GLU A 208 -24.56 0.81 -4.22
C GLU A 208 -25.94 0.66 -4.90
N ALA A 209 -26.99 0.32 -4.16
CA ALA A 209 -28.36 0.32 -4.66
C ALA A 209 -28.85 1.72 -5.03
N ARG A 210 -28.53 2.75 -4.24
CA ARG A 210 -28.82 4.16 -4.59
C ARG A 210 -28.01 4.67 -5.78
N GLU A 211 -26.78 4.21 -5.95
CA GLU A 211 -25.94 4.54 -7.10
C GLU A 211 -26.44 3.89 -8.40
N VAL A 212 -27.11 2.74 -8.29
CA VAL A 212 -27.77 2.06 -9.43
C VAL A 212 -29.16 2.65 -9.73
N GLU A 213 -29.90 3.08 -8.70
CA GLU A 213 -31.25 3.63 -8.84
C GLU A 213 -31.25 5.10 -9.33
N ASN A 214 -30.31 5.93 -8.86
CA ASN A 214 -30.17 7.31 -9.31
C ASN A 214 -29.21 7.39 -10.52
N GLY A 215 -29.60 6.90 -11.68
CA GLY A 215 -28.84 6.95 -12.95
C GLY A 215 -28.37 8.34 -13.39
N PHE A 216 -27.47 8.96 -12.63
CA PHE A 216 -26.99 10.32 -12.81
C PHE A 216 -25.46 10.34 -12.71
N SER A 217 -24.86 10.77 -13.81
CA SER A 217 -23.44 11.11 -13.91
C SER A 217 -23.04 12.15 -12.86
N SER A 218 -22.32 11.73 -11.84
CA SER A 218 -21.42 12.60 -11.08
C SER A 218 -20.03 11.97 -11.29
N SER A 219 -19.24 12.37 -12.29
CA SER A 219 -18.64 13.71 -12.38
C SER A 219 -18.71 14.48 -11.07
N ARG A 220 -17.99 13.97 -10.06
CA ARG A 220 -17.18 14.87 -9.22
C ARG A 220 -15.83 15.08 -9.91
N ASP A 221 -15.91 15.52 -11.15
CA ASP A 221 -15.06 16.62 -11.57
C ASP A 221 -15.51 17.81 -10.72
N ARG A 222 -14.66 18.25 -9.79
CA ARG A 222 -14.84 19.57 -9.20
C ARG A 222 -14.47 20.54 -10.31
N GLY A 223 -15.47 20.92 -11.09
CA GLY A 223 -15.39 22.02 -12.03
C GLY A 223 -14.82 23.24 -11.32
N ASN A 224 -13.59 23.56 -11.71
CA ASN A 224 -13.01 24.88 -11.60
C ASN A 224 -13.79 25.77 -12.60
N GLU A 225 -14.94 26.27 -12.16
CA GLU A 225 -15.69 27.28 -12.89
C GLU A 225 -14.92 28.61 -12.80
N ASP A 226 -14.19 28.86 -13.89
CA ASP A 226 -14.13 30.11 -14.63
C ASP A 226 -14.77 31.32 -13.91
N ARG A 227 -14.04 31.87 -12.94
CA ARG A 227 -14.19 33.28 -12.56
C ARG A 227 -13.13 34.07 -13.28
N GLY A 228 -13.51 34.56 -14.46
CA GLY A 228 -12.87 35.72 -15.05
C GLY A 228 -12.86 36.87 -14.04
N ARG A 229 -11.69 37.15 -13.47
CA ARG A 229 -11.36 38.46 -12.90
C ARG A 229 -9.89 38.75 -13.16
N ASP A 230 -9.72 39.90 -13.80
CA ASP A 230 -8.50 40.55 -14.24
C ASP A 230 -7.24 40.33 -13.40
N ARG A 231 -6.16 40.03 -14.12
CA ARG A 231 -4.83 40.66 -14.09
C ARG A 231 -4.26 41.09 -12.73
N GLY A 232 -3.26 40.32 -12.30
CA GLY A 232 -2.18 40.73 -11.41
C GLY A 232 -1.33 39.49 -11.11
N ARG A 233 -0.33 39.18 -11.92
CA ARG A 233 1.09 39.42 -11.59
C ARG A 233 1.35 39.08 -10.11
N ASP A 234 1.84 37.86 -9.86
CA ASP A 234 3.10 37.65 -9.14
C ASP A 234 3.53 36.19 -9.27
N ASP A 235 4.50 36.03 -10.17
CA ASP A 235 5.43 34.92 -10.32
C ASP A 235 6.26 34.77 -9.05
N HIS A 236 5.99 33.74 -8.24
CA HIS A 236 7.00 33.16 -7.37
C HIS A 236 6.86 31.64 -7.34
N GLY A 237 7.79 31.00 -8.03
CA GLY A 237 7.88 29.56 -8.17
C GLY A 237 8.03 28.80 -6.86
N ASN A 238 7.37 27.65 -6.81
CA ASN A 238 7.78 26.55 -5.94
C ASN A 238 7.96 25.30 -6.79
N ARG A 239 9.22 25.07 -7.21
CA ARG A 239 9.69 23.80 -7.79
C ARG A 239 9.61 22.72 -6.71
N GLY A 240 8.51 21.97 -6.69
CA GLY A 240 8.31 20.80 -5.85
C GLY A 240 8.54 19.50 -6.61
N TYR A 241 9.78 19.01 -6.52
CA TYR A 241 10.31 17.67 -6.78
C TYR A 241 9.29 16.55 -7.13
N SER A 242 9.32 16.08 -8.37
CA SER A 242 8.75 14.79 -8.77
C SER A 242 9.57 13.65 -8.14
N GLY A 243 9.11 13.15 -6.99
CA GLY A 243 9.65 11.96 -6.32
C GLY A 243 9.36 10.69 -7.11
N ARG A 244 10.24 10.39 -8.05
CA ARG A 244 10.42 9.07 -8.68
C ARG A 244 11.26 8.20 -7.74
N SER A 245 10.62 7.55 -6.76
CA SER A 245 11.18 6.51 -5.88
C SER A 245 10.00 5.82 -5.18
N GLU A 246 9.86 4.52 -4.98
CA GLU A 246 10.69 3.34 -5.18
C GLU A 246 9.80 2.23 -5.80
N ARG A 247 10.16 1.74 -6.99
CA ARG A 247 9.75 0.40 -7.47
C ARG A 247 10.91 -0.59 -7.25
N ARG A 248 11.48 -0.61 -6.04
CA ARG A 248 12.57 -1.55 -5.69
C ARG A 248 12.26 -2.41 -4.46
N ASP A 249 11.21 -2.09 -3.71
CA ASP A 249 10.89 -2.82 -2.47
C ASP A 249 9.93 -4.00 -2.65
N LEU A 250 9.33 -4.14 -3.84
CA LEU A 250 8.50 -5.31 -4.16
C LEU A 250 9.34 -6.52 -4.59
N ASP A 251 10.54 -6.31 -5.14
CA ASP A 251 11.39 -7.40 -5.60
C ASP A 251 12.03 -8.15 -4.43
N LEU A 252 12.38 -7.45 -3.34
CA LEU A 252 12.88 -8.07 -2.09
C LEU A 252 11.82 -8.88 -1.34
N ILE A 253 10.54 -8.53 -1.46
CA ILE A 253 9.43 -9.25 -0.83
C ILE A 253 9.08 -10.50 -1.65
N VAL A 254 9.05 -10.41 -2.98
CA VAL A 254 8.79 -11.57 -3.85
C VAL A 254 9.90 -12.63 -3.70
N ILE A 255 11.17 -12.22 -3.60
CA ILE A 255 12.31 -13.14 -3.40
C ILE A 255 12.26 -13.87 -2.05
N ARG A 256 11.74 -13.24 -0.98
CA ARG A 256 11.61 -13.89 0.34
C ARG A 256 10.42 -14.84 0.43
N VAL A 257 9.33 -14.56 -0.30
CA VAL A 257 8.13 -15.41 -0.31
C VAL A 257 8.36 -16.73 -1.06
N THR A 258 9.14 -16.72 -2.15
CA THR A 258 9.50 -17.95 -2.88
C THR A 258 10.44 -18.86 -2.08
N ALA A 259 11.35 -18.29 -1.28
CA ALA A 259 12.25 -19.06 -0.42
C ALA A 259 11.51 -19.82 0.70
N ILE A 260 10.50 -19.20 1.33
CA ILE A 260 9.73 -19.84 2.42
C ILE A 260 8.82 -20.96 1.87
N ALA A 261 8.28 -20.79 0.66
CA ALA A 261 7.49 -21.84 0.00
C ALA A 261 8.34 -23.07 -0.37
N ALA A 262 9.57 -22.85 -0.86
CA ALA A 262 10.50 -23.92 -1.21
C ALA A 262 10.95 -24.74 0.02
N VAL A 263 11.20 -24.08 1.17
CA VAL A 263 11.55 -24.78 2.42
C VAL A 263 10.38 -25.63 2.92
N ARG A 264 9.14 -25.17 2.73
CA ARG A 264 7.94 -25.92 3.13
C ARG A 264 7.68 -27.15 2.26
N THR A 265 7.98 -27.09 0.96
CA THR A 265 7.87 -28.25 0.07
C THR A 265 8.94 -29.30 0.32
N VAL A 266 10.16 -28.90 0.71
CA VAL A 266 11.25 -29.84 1.02
C VAL A 266 10.97 -30.63 2.31
N ILE A 267 10.41 -29.98 3.34
CA ILE A 267 10.05 -30.65 4.60
C ILE A 267 8.89 -31.65 4.40
N ALA A 268 7.94 -31.34 3.52
CA ALA A 268 6.83 -32.25 3.22
C ALA A 268 7.28 -33.51 2.44
N THR A 269 8.36 -33.43 1.66
CA THR A 269 8.90 -34.59 0.93
C THR A 269 9.78 -35.50 1.79
N THR A 270 10.35 -35.00 2.89
CA THR A 270 11.17 -35.82 3.80
C THR A 270 10.34 -36.66 4.77
N GLU A 271 9.10 -36.26 5.06
CA GLU A 271 8.18 -37.05 5.91
C GLU A 271 7.48 -38.18 5.13
N ALA A 272 7.57 -38.17 3.79
CA ALA A 272 6.90 -39.16 2.93
C ALA A 272 7.78 -40.37 2.53
N THR A 273 9.06 -40.42 2.96
CA THR A 273 10.00 -41.49 2.56
C THR A 273 10.36 -42.51 3.65
N GLU A 274 9.72 -42.49 4.83
CA GLU A 274 9.98 -43.51 5.87
C GLU A 274 9.22 -44.84 5.67
N THR A 275 8.54 -45.05 4.54
CA THR A 275 7.93 -46.35 4.22
C THR A 275 8.17 -46.78 2.77
N ALA A 276 9.39 -47.21 2.42
CA ALA A 276 9.64 -48.10 1.28
C ALA A 276 11.05 -48.72 1.31
N THR A 277 11.10 -49.97 1.76
CA THR A 277 11.88 -51.12 1.25
C THR A 277 13.13 -50.88 0.38
N THR A 278 14.26 -51.39 0.88
CA THR A 278 15.49 -51.86 0.20
C THR A 278 15.28 -52.36 -1.23
N ILE A 279 15.88 -51.69 -2.23
CA ILE A 279 16.33 -52.31 -3.49
C ILE A 279 17.60 -51.59 -3.96
N GLU A 280 18.68 -52.35 -4.13
CA GLU A 280 19.96 -51.96 -4.72
C GLU A 280 19.79 -51.68 -6.22
N GLY A 281 20.41 -50.63 -6.76
CA GLY A 281 20.30 -50.35 -8.20
C GLY A 281 21.04 -49.11 -8.66
N THR A 282 22.18 -49.37 -9.29
CA THR A 282 23.10 -48.52 -10.07
C THR A 282 22.53 -47.31 -10.82
N ALA A 283 23.30 -46.23 -10.78
CA ALA A 283 23.15 -45.01 -11.56
C ALA A 283 23.19 -45.24 -13.09
N THR A 284 22.26 -44.63 -13.82
CA THR A 284 22.34 -44.39 -15.26
C THR A 284 21.76 -43.04 -15.65
N GLU A 285 22.33 -42.49 -16.72
CA GLU A 285 22.37 -41.10 -17.16
C GLU A 285 21.03 -40.52 -17.59
N ILE A 286 20.86 -39.20 -17.40
CA ILE A 286 19.84 -38.41 -18.09
C ILE A 286 20.57 -37.45 -19.04
N GLU A 287 20.46 -37.71 -20.34
CA GLU A 287 20.88 -36.82 -21.42
C GLU A 287 20.12 -35.48 -21.37
N VAL A 288 20.87 -34.39 -21.43
CA VAL A 288 20.35 -33.01 -21.52
C VAL A 288 20.34 -32.59 -22.98
N ILE A 289 19.16 -32.56 -23.60
CA ILE A 289 18.96 -31.92 -24.90
C ILE A 289 18.85 -30.40 -24.68
N ALA A 290 19.92 -29.68 -24.98
CA ALA A 290 19.95 -28.23 -25.00
C ALA A 290 19.44 -27.70 -26.35
N THR A 291 18.37 -26.90 -26.33
CA THR A 291 18.09 -25.95 -27.42
C THR A 291 17.91 -24.53 -26.87
N ASN A 292 19.00 -23.77 -27.04
CA ASN A 292 19.17 -22.32 -27.12
C ASN A 292 18.01 -21.40 -26.71
N GLY A 293 18.15 -20.77 -25.53
CA GLY A 293 17.35 -19.60 -25.17
C GLY A 293 17.58 -19.06 -23.76
N LYS A 294 18.69 -18.34 -23.55
CA LYS A 294 18.95 -17.40 -22.42
C LYS A 294 18.87 -17.99 -20.99
N CYS A 295 20.01 -18.43 -20.47
CA CYS A 295 20.18 -18.77 -19.05
C CYS A 295 21.17 -17.81 -18.35
N CYS A 296 20.62 -16.82 -17.64
CA CYS A 296 21.30 -16.18 -16.51
C CYS A 296 20.68 -16.70 -15.21
N LEU A 297 20.73 -18.02 -14.99
CA LEU A 297 20.16 -18.64 -13.79
C LEU A 297 20.75 -20.00 -13.44
N ASN A 298 21.99 -20.30 -13.86
CA ASN A 298 22.57 -21.65 -13.63
C ASN A 298 23.86 -21.68 -12.80
N VAL A 299 24.25 -20.59 -12.14
CA VAL A 299 25.44 -20.61 -11.26
C VAL A 299 25.07 -20.84 -9.78
N LEU A 300 23.85 -20.48 -9.35
CA LEU A 300 23.48 -20.53 -7.92
C LEU A 300 23.04 -21.93 -7.44
N VAL A 301 22.52 -22.79 -8.32
CA VAL A 301 22.02 -24.11 -7.92
C VAL A 301 23.17 -25.08 -7.61
N VAL A 302 24.28 -24.98 -8.34
CA VAL A 302 25.44 -25.87 -8.16
C VAL A 302 26.20 -25.57 -6.85
N GLN A 303 26.26 -24.31 -6.42
CA GLN A 303 26.91 -23.95 -5.15
C GLN A 303 26.10 -24.40 -3.92
N TYR A 304 24.77 -24.45 -4.00
CA TYR A 304 23.94 -24.82 -2.86
C TYR A 304 23.97 -26.33 -2.56
N VAL A 305 24.06 -27.17 -3.59
CA VAL A 305 24.13 -28.63 -3.44
C VAL A 305 25.46 -29.06 -2.81
N ILE A 306 26.56 -28.39 -3.15
CA ILE A 306 27.89 -28.69 -2.60
C ILE A 306 27.96 -28.34 -1.10
N VAL A 307 27.32 -27.25 -0.67
CA VAL A 307 27.31 -26.82 0.74
C VAL A 307 26.47 -27.77 1.61
N ILE A 308 25.36 -28.29 1.09
CA ILE A 308 24.51 -29.26 1.81
C ILE A 308 25.24 -30.60 1.96
N GLN A 309 25.91 -31.08 0.90
CA GLN A 309 26.70 -32.31 0.96
C GLN A 309 27.85 -32.21 1.97
N TRP A 310 28.49 -31.05 2.08
CA TRP A 310 29.60 -30.82 3.02
C TRP A 310 29.14 -30.75 4.48
N LEU A 311 27.97 -30.15 4.73
CA LEU A 311 27.36 -30.08 6.07
C LEU A 311 26.89 -31.45 6.57
N GLN A 312 26.33 -32.31 5.71
CA GLN A 312 25.93 -33.66 6.08
C GLN A 312 27.11 -34.60 6.34
N THR A 313 28.24 -34.42 5.65
CA THR A 313 29.47 -35.16 5.98
C THR A 313 30.07 -34.71 7.30
N ALA A 314 30.03 -33.42 7.63
CA ALA A 314 30.58 -32.89 8.88
C ALA A 314 29.79 -33.34 10.13
N THR A 315 28.47 -33.48 10.02
CA THR A 315 27.62 -33.95 11.13
C THR A 315 27.78 -35.45 11.39
N ASN A 316 28.03 -36.25 10.36
CA ASN A 316 28.23 -37.69 10.51
C ASN A 316 29.61 -38.04 11.08
N SER A 317 30.63 -37.20 10.87
CA SER A 317 31.97 -37.37 11.47
C SER A 317 32.02 -37.00 12.96
N ALA A 318 31.12 -36.14 13.44
CA ALA A 318 31.09 -35.69 14.84
C ALA A 318 30.35 -36.65 15.79
N CYS A 319 29.70 -37.69 15.26
CA CYS A 319 28.90 -38.65 16.05
C CYS A 319 29.58 -40.03 16.21
N SER A 320 30.80 -40.20 15.70
CA SER A 320 31.62 -41.40 15.91
C SER A 320 32.97 -41.04 16.53
N THR A 321 32.97 -40.65 17.80
CA THR A 321 34.10 -40.78 18.73
C THR A 321 33.61 -40.65 20.17
#